data_AF-A0A2T2TWR1-F1
#
_entry.id   AF-A0A2T2TWR1-F1
#
_cell.length_a   1.000
_cell.length_b   1.000
_cell.length_c   1.000
_cell.angle_alpha   90.00
_cell.angle_beta   90.00
_cell.angle_gamma   90.00
#
_symmetry.space_group_name_H-M   'P 1'
#
loop_
_entity.id
_entity.type
_entity.pdbx_description
1 polymer ?
#
loop_
_entity_poly.entity_id
_entity_poly.type
_entity_poly.pdbx_seq_one_letter_code
_entity_poly.pdbx_strand_id
1 'polypeptide(L)'
;PDARAQQERSEDANLGRLYRRARIDAVADRLARRPMPPARPVRLSTPRLDSLRAWVAATATGGRQEENAPRPRIRERRAVLPVGTEVFERRFADVEWAYLGRVTGPRRTALDTMQTRRLRARLQARYGDPTRTVVDTDSLMGGRSAGDYIQFEYWLVANDTIPLKVVDPGGPFDRGLVVSAPARYRERLPELRAAVFAPLLRTRRRAPYVDYYYDPATETWYRTGFDGERFFTVPADRRDVVPGRRPTLRRGRGEAGP
;
A
#
# COMPACT_ATOMS: atom_id res chain seq x y z
N PRO A 1 -15.74 -37.07 -14.54
CA PRO A 1 -14.62 -36.84 -13.57
C PRO A 1 -14.21 -35.36 -13.48
N ASP A 2 -14.17 -34.61 -14.59
CA ASP A 2 -13.63 -33.24 -14.62
C ASP A 2 -14.54 -32.15 -14.03
N ALA A 3 -15.87 -32.31 -14.12
CA ALA A 3 -16.81 -31.29 -13.66
C ALA A 3 -16.76 -31.05 -12.13
N ARG A 4 -16.61 -32.12 -11.33
CA ARG A 4 -16.49 -32.01 -9.86
C ARG A 4 -15.20 -31.32 -9.43
N ALA A 5 -14.07 -31.65 -10.06
CA ALA A 5 -12.79 -31.02 -9.78
C ALA A 5 -12.75 -29.53 -10.19
N GLN A 6 -13.52 -29.12 -11.21
CA GLN A 6 -13.71 -27.72 -11.56
C GLN A 6 -14.65 -27.00 -10.59
N GLN A 7 -15.66 -27.69 -10.04
CA GLN A 7 -16.59 -27.14 -9.06
C GLN A 7 -15.91 -26.89 -7.71
N GLU A 8 -15.13 -27.86 -7.22
CA GLU A 8 -14.33 -27.74 -5.99
C GLU A 8 -13.29 -26.60 -6.09
N ARG A 9 -12.57 -26.48 -7.21
CA ARG A 9 -11.64 -25.36 -7.44
C ARG A 9 -12.35 -24.00 -7.50
N SER A 10 -13.60 -23.98 -7.97
CA SER A 10 -14.42 -22.76 -8.05
C SER A 10 -14.93 -22.34 -6.67
N GLU A 11 -15.30 -23.31 -5.84
CA GLU A 11 -15.72 -23.12 -4.44
C GLU A 11 -14.53 -22.70 -3.56
N ASP A 12 -13.37 -23.32 -3.70
CA ASP A 12 -12.12 -22.91 -3.02
C ASP A 12 -11.69 -21.50 -3.42
N ALA A 13 -11.82 -21.15 -4.70
CA ALA A 13 -11.56 -19.80 -5.18
C ALA A 13 -12.59 -18.77 -4.67
N ASN A 14 -13.78 -19.22 -4.23
CA ASN A 14 -14.83 -18.38 -3.67
C ASN A 14 -14.66 -18.21 -2.15
N LEU A 15 -14.35 -19.31 -1.44
CA LEU A 15 -13.95 -19.32 -0.02
C LEU A 15 -12.68 -18.50 0.21
N GLY A 16 -11.66 -18.68 -0.62
CA GLY A 16 -10.44 -17.87 -0.59
C GLY A 16 -10.71 -16.39 -0.91
N ARG A 17 -11.78 -16.05 -1.63
CA ARG A 17 -12.22 -14.66 -1.85
C ARG A 17 -12.96 -14.09 -0.65
N LEU A 18 -13.82 -14.88 0.00
CA LEU A 18 -14.56 -14.50 1.20
C LEU A 18 -13.63 -14.31 2.40
N TYR A 19 -12.68 -15.22 2.59
CA TYR A 19 -11.66 -15.14 3.64
C TYR A 19 -10.73 -13.93 3.44
N ARG A 20 -10.29 -13.67 2.20
CA ARG A 20 -9.51 -12.46 1.88
C ARG A 20 -10.28 -11.17 2.12
N ARG A 21 -11.59 -11.15 1.88
CA ARG A 21 -12.44 -9.98 2.14
C ARG A 21 -12.56 -9.69 3.63
N ALA A 22 -12.92 -10.70 4.43
CA ALA A 22 -12.99 -10.56 5.89
C ALA A 22 -11.66 -10.11 6.50
N ARG A 23 -10.54 -10.54 5.91
CA ARG A 23 -9.20 -10.18 6.35
C ARG A 23 -8.83 -8.72 6.07
N ILE A 24 -9.17 -8.18 4.89
CA ILE A 24 -8.89 -6.76 4.57
C ILE A 24 -9.66 -5.85 5.54
N ASP A 25 -10.91 -6.19 5.80
CA ASP A 25 -11.75 -5.46 6.75
C ASP A 25 -11.16 -5.57 8.17
N ALA A 26 -10.67 -6.74 8.57
CA ALA A 26 -10.00 -6.94 9.85
C ALA A 26 -8.65 -6.20 9.99
N VAL A 27 -7.85 -6.06 8.93
CA VAL A 27 -6.59 -5.29 8.94
C VAL A 27 -6.87 -3.80 8.99
N ALA A 28 -7.85 -3.31 8.22
CA ALA A 28 -8.29 -1.91 8.28
C ALA A 28 -8.79 -1.55 9.69
N ASP A 29 -9.59 -2.43 10.29
CA ASP A 29 -10.07 -2.31 11.67
C ASP A 29 -8.94 -2.38 12.70
N ARG A 30 -7.96 -3.27 12.52
CA ARG A 30 -6.82 -3.41 13.43
C ARG A 30 -5.90 -2.18 13.38
N LEU A 31 -5.68 -1.63 12.21
CA LEU A 31 -4.93 -0.37 12.04
C LEU A 31 -5.70 0.81 12.65
N ALA A 32 -7.04 0.84 12.53
CA ALA A 32 -7.88 1.83 13.18
C ALA A 32 -7.95 1.69 14.71
N ARG A 33 -7.75 0.48 15.25
CA ARG A 33 -7.78 0.15 16.69
C ARG A 33 -6.40 0.13 17.36
N ARG A 34 -5.32 0.47 16.66
CA ARG A 34 -3.97 0.48 17.25
C ARG A 34 -3.93 1.52 18.39
N PRO A 35 -3.70 1.12 19.65
CA PRO A 35 -3.75 2.05 20.77
C PRO A 35 -2.53 2.97 20.74
N MET A 36 -2.77 4.28 20.72
CA MET A 36 -1.83 5.26 21.26
C MET A 36 -1.85 5.11 22.79
N PRO A 37 -0.70 5.06 23.48
CA PRO A 37 -0.71 5.04 24.93
C PRO A 37 -1.47 6.27 25.45
N PRO A 38 -2.38 6.13 26.42
CA PRO A 38 -3.02 7.29 27.02
C PRO A 38 -1.93 8.15 27.67
N ALA A 39 -1.84 9.42 27.27
CA ALA A 39 -1.02 10.38 27.97
C ALA A 39 -1.47 10.41 29.44
N ARG A 40 -0.51 10.35 30.38
CA ARG A 40 -0.81 10.42 31.82
C ARG A 40 -1.64 11.67 32.10
N PRO A 41 -2.74 11.58 32.87
CA PRO A 41 -3.55 12.75 33.18
C PRO A 41 -2.72 13.73 34.00
N VAL A 42 -2.32 14.84 33.39
CA VAL A 42 -1.75 15.98 34.09
C VAL A 42 -2.90 16.70 34.79
N ARG A 43 -2.86 16.80 36.12
CA ARG A 43 -3.77 17.68 36.86
C ARG A 43 -3.39 19.12 36.55
N LEU A 44 -4.09 19.73 35.61
CA LEU A 44 -3.97 21.15 35.34
C LEU A 44 -4.79 21.91 36.39
N SER A 45 -4.11 22.70 37.21
CA SER A 45 -4.76 23.68 38.08
C SER A 45 -5.49 24.69 37.21
N THR A 46 -6.78 24.90 37.44
CA THR A 46 -7.60 25.83 36.65
C THR A 46 -7.70 27.19 37.33
N PRO A 47 -7.00 28.23 36.85
CA PRO A 47 -7.44 29.60 37.06
C PRO A 47 -8.32 30.04 35.87
N ARG A 48 -9.59 30.27 36.20
CA ARG A 48 -10.61 31.15 35.58
C ARG A 48 -10.96 30.92 34.08
N LEU A 49 -12.26 30.66 33.90
CA LEU A 49 -13.06 30.27 32.73
C LEU A 49 -13.03 31.17 31.47
N ASP A 50 -12.04 32.04 31.27
CA ASP A 50 -11.98 32.91 30.07
C ASP A 50 -11.06 32.39 28.96
N SER A 51 -10.19 31.42 29.24
CA SER A 51 -9.22 30.90 28.28
C SER A 51 -9.79 29.87 27.30
N LEU A 52 -10.93 29.23 27.59
CA LEU A 52 -11.55 28.27 26.66
C LEU A 52 -12.22 28.95 25.47
N ARG A 53 -12.87 30.11 25.65
CA ARG A 53 -13.38 30.88 24.49
C ARG A 53 -12.24 31.48 23.67
N ALA A 54 -11.16 31.93 24.32
CA ALA A 54 -9.98 32.41 23.60
C ALA A 54 -9.26 31.27 22.85
N TRP A 55 -9.19 30.06 23.42
CA TRP A 55 -8.61 28.88 22.76
C TRP A 55 -9.51 28.33 21.65
N VAL A 56 -10.83 28.29 21.83
CA VAL A 56 -11.78 27.96 20.76
C VAL A 56 -11.75 29.04 19.67
N ALA A 57 -11.60 30.32 20.01
CA ALA A 57 -11.41 31.39 19.03
C ALA A 57 -10.04 31.29 18.32
N ALA A 58 -8.98 30.90 19.02
CA ALA A 58 -7.63 30.69 18.47
C ALA A 58 -7.53 29.43 17.59
N THR A 59 -8.25 28.36 17.92
CA THR A 59 -8.36 27.14 17.11
C THR A 59 -9.32 27.33 15.93
N ALA A 60 -10.36 28.14 16.08
CA ALA A 60 -11.21 28.58 14.98
C ALA A 60 -10.49 29.58 14.04
N THR A 61 -9.49 30.32 14.51
CA THR A 61 -8.64 31.18 13.67
C THR A 61 -7.43 30.45 13.10
N GLY A 62 -6.88 29.43 13.78
CA GLY A 62 -5.82 28.55 13.28
C GLY A 62 -6.27 27.59 12.18
N GLY A 63 -7.56 27.21 12.15
CA GLY A 63 -8.17 26.45 11.05
C GLY A 63 -8.64 27.30 9.87
N ARG A 64 -8.78 28.63 10.04
CA ARG A 64 -9.36 29.52 9.02
C ARG A 64 -8.38 29.98 7.95
N GLN A 65 -7.06 29.86 8.18
CA GLN A 65 -6.06 30.28 7.18
C GLN A 65 -5.74 29.20 6.13
N GLU A 66 -6.00 27.91 6.38
CA GLU A 66 -5.70 26.84 5.40
C GLU A 66 -6.91 26.36 4.58
N GLU A 67 -8.14 26.64 4.99
CA GLU A 67 -9.35 26.28 4.22
C GLU A 67 -9.39 26.99 2.84
N ASN A 68 -8.68 28.11 2.72
CA ASN A 68 -8.48 28.88 1.48
C ASN A 68 -7.13 28.62 0.78
N ALA A 69 -6.29 27.70 1.26
CA ALA A 69 -5.07 27.36 0.54
C ALA A 69 -5.44 26.74 -0.82
N PRO A 70 -4.91 27.27 -1.94
CA PRO A 70 -5.30 26.80 -3.27
C PRO A 70 -5.04 25.30 -3.38
N ARG A 71 -6.11 24.54 -3.67
CA ARG A 71 -6.08 23.08 -3.75
C ARG A 71 -5.02 22.66 -4.77
N PRO A 72 -3.86 22.10 -4.36
CA PRO A 72 -2.82 21.79 -5.32
C PRO A 72 -3.33 20.67 -6.23
N ARG A 73 -3.45 20.96 -7.53
CA ARG A 73 -3.62 19.94 -8.55
C ARG A 73 -2.31 19.15 -8.62
N ILE A 74 -2.37 17.81 -8.59
CA ILE A 74 -1.16 16.98 -8.65
C ILE A 74 -0.58 17.01 -10.06
N ARG A 75 0.43 17.86 -10.25
CA ARG A 75 1.16 18.04 -11.52
C ARG A 75 2.30 17.03 -11.61
N GLU A 76 3.04 16.90 -10.51
CA GLU A 76 4.25 16.09 -10.44
C GLU A 76 4.14 15.02 -9.37
N ARG A 77 4.77 13.87 -9.63
CA ARG A 77 4.82 12.70 -8.76
C ARG A 77 6.19 12.06 -8.94
N ARG A 78 6.99 12.05 -7.88
CA ARG A 78 8.30 11.41 -7.87
C ARG A 78 8.27 10.20 -6.95
N ALA A 79 8.75 9.06 -7.44
CA ALA A 79 8.93 7.89 -6.60
C ALA A 79 10.19 8.03 -5.74
N VAL A 80 10.09 7.58 -4.50
CA VAL A 80 11.22 7.49 -3.58
C VAL A 80 11.86 6.14 -3.79
N LEU A 81 13.12 6.14 -4.21
CA LEU A 81 13.90 4.92 -4.37
C LEU A 81 14.29 4.35 -3.00
N PRO A 82 14.64 3.06 -2.90
CA PRO A 82 15.05 2.44 -1.63
C PRO A 82 16.14 3.22 -0.87
N VAL A 83 17.12 3.79 -1.56
CA VAL A 83 18.18 4.63 -0.97
C VAL A 83 17.67 5.96 -0.38
N GLY A 84 16.52 6.47 -0.85
CA GLY A 84 15.92 7.72 -0.38
C GLY A 84 14.97 7.57 0.81
N THR A 85 14.80 6.34 1.31
CA THR A 85 13.83 5.98 2.35
C THR A 85 14.07 6.76 3.64
N GLU A 86 15.32 6.82 4.13
CA GLU A 86 15.68 7.52 5.37
C GLU A 86 15.42 9.03 5.28
N VAL A 87 15.72 9.63 4.11
CA VAL A 87 15.47 11.06 3.86
C VAL A 87 13.98 11.35 3.87
N PHE A 88 13.17 10.48 3.27
CA PHE A 88 11.71 10.61 3.27
C PHE A 88 11.14 10.46 4.68
N GLU A 89 11.56 9.44 5.43
CA GLU A 89 11.12 9.21 6.81
C GLU A 89 11.47 10.40 7.70
N ARG A 90 12.71 10.90 7.63
CA ARG A 90 13.12 12.09 8.40
C ARG A 90 12.34 13.34 8.02
N ARG A 91 12.09 13.56 6.71
CA ARG A 91 11.37 14.76 6.23
C ARG A 91 9.89 14.74 6.63
N PHE A 92 9.29 13.56 6.76
CA PHE A 92 7.86 13.39 7.02
C PHE A 92 7.60 12.62 8.32
N ALA A 93 8.49 12.76 9.30
CA ALA A 93 8.43 12.04 10.57
C ALA A 93 7.13 12.32 11.35
N ASP A 94 6.70 13.58 11.37
CA ASP A 94 5.53 14.05 12.14
C ASP A 94 4.21 13.99 11.35
N VAL A 95 4.17 13.21 10.26
CA VAL A 95 2.96 13.06 9.45
C VAL A 95 2.04 12.01 10.05
N GLU A 96 0.89 12.47 10.55
CA GLU A 96 -0.28 11.62 10.78
C GLU A 96 -0.85 11.13 9.45
N TRP A 97 -1.08 9.82 9.31
CA TRP A 97 -1.51 9.21 8.04
C TRP A 97 -3.01 8.92 8.02
N ALA A 98 -3.67 9.28 6.92
CA ALA A 98 -4.99 8.78 6.57
C ALA A 98 -4.87 7.78 5.40
N TYR A 99 -5.73 6.77 5.40
CA TYR A 99 -5.68 5.64 4.48
C TYR A 99 -6.98 5.53 3.70
N LEU A 100 -6.88 5.20 2.42
CA LEU A 100 -7.98 4.85 1.54
C LEU A 100 -7.68 3.53 0.86
N GLY A 101 -8.40 2.49 1.29
CA GLY A 101 -8.36 1.17 0.65
C GLY A 101 -9.19 1.12 -0.63
N ARG A 102 -9.47 -0.11 -1.06
CA ARG A 102 -10.41 -0.38 -2.15
C ARG A 102 -11.81 0.11 -1.76
N VAL A 103 -12.44 0.89 -2.63
CA VAL A 103 -13.84 1.30 -2.44
C VAL A 103 -14.74 0.14 -2.83
N THR A 104 -15.51 -0.36 -1.86
CA THR A 104 -16.55 -1.36 -2.08
C THR A 104 -17.91 -0.69 -2.28
N GLY A 105 -18.75 -1.21 -3.18
CA GLY A 105 -20.09 -0.70 -3.42
C GLY A 105 -20.28 -0.01 -4.79
N PRO A 106 -21.34 0.80 -4.95
CA PRO A 106 -21.76 1.34 -6.25
C PRO A 106 -20.75 2.32 -6.86
N ARG A 107 -19.87 2.93 -6.06
CA ARG A 107 -18.83 3.88 -6.52
C ARG A 107 -17.48 3.23 -6.85
N ARG A 108 -17.45 1.92 -7.09
CA ARG A 108 -16.21 1.21 -7.45
C ARG A 108 -15.60 1.76 -8.75
N THR A 109 -14.29 1.99 -8.75
CA THR A 109 -13.54 2.45 -9.91
C THR A 109 -12.84 1.28 -10.63
N ALA A 110 -12.29 1.56 -11.82
CA ALA A 110 -11.42 0.59 -12.51
C ALA A 110 -10.20 0.18 -11.66
N LEU A 111 -9.72 1.08 -10.80
CA LEU A 111 -8.62 0.80 -9.88
C LEU A 111 -9.02 -0.21 -8.79
N ASP A 112 -10.25 -0.11 -8.29
CA ASP A 112 -10.77 -1.02 -7.25
C ASP A 112 -10.92 -2.45 -7.76
N THR A 113 -11.14 -2.62 -9.05
CA THR A 113 -11.40 -3.93 -9.66
C THR A 113 -10.19 -4.51 -10.39
N MET A 114 -9.11 -3.74 -10.61
CA MET A 114 -7.92 -4.23 -11.30
C MET A 114 -7.12 -5.19 -10.42
N GLN A 115 -6.70 -6.33 -10.99
CA GLN A 115 -5.81 -7.27 -10.30
C GLN A 115 -4.53 -6.58 -9.83
N THR A 116 -4.12 -6.83 -8.59
CA THR A 116 -2.96 -6.19 -7.98
C THR A 116 -1.68 -6.43 -8.78
N ARG A 117 -1.45 -7.66 -9.25
CA ARG A 117 -0.30 -7.98 -10.13
C ARG A 117 -0.23 -7.13 -11.39
N ARG A 118 -1.37 -6.69 -11.94
CA ARG A 118 -1.42 -5.80 -13.11
C ARG A 118 -1.10 -4.36 -12.72
N LEU A 119 -1.57 -3.90 -11.57
CA LEU A 119 -1.21 -2.59 -11.02
C LEU A 119 0.28 -2.53 -10.70
N ARG A 120 0.83 -3.57 -10.08
CA ARG A 120 2.27 -3.72 -9.78
C ARG A 120 3.14 -3.62 -11.05
N ALA A 121 2.76 -4.31 -12.14
CA ALA A 121 3.49 -4.21 -13.42
C ALA A 121 3.44 -2.80 -14.05
N ARG A 122 2.33 -2.07 -13.87
CA ARG A 122 2.18 -0.69 -14.36
C ARG A 122 2.97 0.29 -13.49
N LEU A 123 2.97 0.08 -12.17
CA LEU A 123 3.81 0.81 -11.23
C LEU A 123 5.29 0.61 -11.58
N GLN A 124 5.72 -0.64 -11.84
CA GLN A 124 7.07 -0.93 -12.33
C GLN A 124 7.40 -0.13 -13.59
N ALA A 125 6.50 -0.12 -14.57
CA ALA A 125 6.72 0.59 -15.83
C ALA A 125 6.84 2.11 -15.68
N ARG A 126 6.22 2.67 -14.64
CA ARG A 126 6.15 4.13 -14.43
C ARG A 126 7.18 4.65 -13.44
N TYR A 127 7.39 3.91 -12.36
CA TYR A 127 8.14 4.34 -11.19
C TYR A 127 9.36 3.45 -10.90
N GLY A 128 9.54 2.35 -11.64
CA GLY A 128 10.60 1.39 -11.38
C GLY A 128 10.30 0.54 -10.16
N ASP A 129 11.36 0.13 -9.46
CA ASP A 129 11.24 -0.76 -8.31
C ASP A 129 10.49 -0.10 -7.14
N PRO A 130 9.75 -0.89 -6.34
CA PRO A 130 9.10 -0.38 -5.13
C PRO A 130 10.14 0.12 -4.12
N THR A 131 9.73 1.09 -3.31
CA THR A 131 10.55 1.63 -2.22
C THR A 131 10.88 0.53 -1.21
N ARG A 132 9.87 -0.26 -0.81
CA ARG A 132 10.02 -1.43 0.05
C ARG A 132 9.24 -2.62 -0.50
N THR A 133 9.72 -3.81 -0.22
CA THR A 133 9.04 -5.09 -0.46
C THR A 133 8.93 -5.86 0.84
N VAL A 134 8.20 -6.98 0.81
CA VAL A 134 8.06 -7.89 1.95
C VAL A 134 9.41 -8.31 2.56
N VAL A 135 10.48 -8.39 1.76
CA VAL A 135 11.81 -8.75 2.25
C VAL A 135 12.59 -7.58 2.86
N ASP A 136 12.24 -6.35 2.51
CA ASP A 136 12.89 -5.14 3.05
C ASP A 136 12.22 -4.63 4.33
N THR A 137 11.07 -5.21 4.68
CA THR A 137 10.28 -4.76 5.81
C THR A 137 10.70 -5.54 7.05
N ASP A 138 10.81 -4.86 8.20
CA ASP A 138 11.10 -5.47 9.51
C ASP A 138 10.17 -6.62 9.89
N SER A 139 9.04 -6.78 9.18
CA SER A 139 8.09 -7.87 9.29
C SER A 139 8.73 -9.27 9.22
N LEU A 140 9.80 -9.47 8.45
CA LEU A 140 10.53 -10.75 8.43
C LEU A 140 11.44 -10.96 9.66
N MET A 141 11.85 -9.88 10.32
CA MET A 141 12.82 -9.86 11.43
C MET A 141 12.15 -9.74 12.81
N GLY A 142 10.87 -9.34 12.87
CA GLY A 142 10.23 -8.85 14.10
C GLY A 142 8.97 -9.59 14.57
N GLY A 143 8.72 -10.82 14.13
CA GLY A 143 7.64 -11.66 14.71
C GLY A 143 6.21 -11.15 14.51
N ARG A 144 5.95 -10.37 13.45
CA ARG A 144 4.58 -9.94 13.11
C ARG A 144 3.71 -11.14 12.74
N SER A 145 2.40 -11.03 12.99
CA SER A 145 1.46 -12.05 12.57
C SER A 145 1.46 -12.14 11.04
N ALA A 146 1.29 -13.36 10.49
CA ALA A 146 1.10 -13.62 9.05
C ALA A 146 0.07 -12.66 8.40
N GLY A 147 -0.84 -12.10 9.21
CA GLY A 147 -1.76 -10.99 8.97
C GLY A 147 -1.17 -9.73 8.33
N ASP A 148 0.04 -9.34 8.72
CA ASP A 148 0.49 -7.95 8.69
C ASP A 148 1.58 -7.69 7.62
N TYR A 149 1.83 -8.66 6.74
CA TYR A 149 2.81 -8.53 5.67
C TYR A 149 2.31 -7.60 4.57
N ILE A 150 2.97 -6.46 4.45
CA ILE A 150 2.90 -5.62 3.26
C ILE A 150 3.80 -6.24 2.20
N GLN A 151 3.22 -6.54 1.05
CA GLN A 151 3.91 -7.24 -0.04
C GLN A 151 4.84 -6.28 -0.78
N PHE A 152 4.37 -5.07 -1.05
CA PHE A 152 5.20 -3.97 -1.55
C PHE A 152 4.64 -2.60 -1.17
N GLU A 153 5.53 -1.61 -1.17
CA GLU A 153 5.25 -0.20 -0.96
C GLU A 153 5.94 0.66 -2.02
N TYR A 154 5.18 1.56 -2.63
CA TYR A 154 5.70 2.71 -3.35
C TYR A 154 5.48 3.95 -2.52
N TRP A 155 6.55 4.64 -2.17
CA TRP A 155 6.46 5.96 -1.57
C TRP A 155 6.65 7.00 -2.66
N LEU A 156 5.78 7.99 -2.67
CA LEU A 156 5.78 9.04 -3.66
C LEU A 156 5.79 10.40 -2.94
N VAL A 157 6.40 11.38 -3.58
CA VAL A 157 6.21 12.79 -3.23
C VAL A 157 5.49 13.45 -4.39
N ALA A 158 4.30 13.98 -4.13
CA ALA A 158 3.53 14.73 -5.10
C ALA A 158 3.75 16.24 -4.91
N ASN A 159 3.96 16.95 -6.03
CA ASN A 159 4.30 18.38 -6.05
C ASN A 159 5.38 18.74 -5.00
N ASP A 160 6.39 17.87 -4.84
CA ASP A 160 7.51 17.98 -3.90
C ASP A 160 7.19 18.17 -2.40
N THR A 161 5.90 18.11 -2.02
CA THR A 161 5.43 18.53 -0.69
C THR A 161 4.41 17.58 -0.06
N ILE A 162 3.72 16.77 -0.88
CA ILE A 162 2.68 15.86 -0.40
C ILE A 162 3.24 14.44 -0.39
N PRO A 163 3.59 13.88 0.78
CA PRO A 163 4.01 12.49 0.87
C PRO A 163 2.81 11.57 0.66
N LEU A 164 3.01 10.51 -0.11
CA LEU A 164 2.00 9.51 -0.41
C LEU A 164 2.62 8.12 -0.29
N LYS A 165 1.85 7.14 0.18
CA LYS A 165 2.24 5.73 0.07
C LYS A 165 1.17 4.96 -0.71
N VAL A 166 1.62 4.06 -1.55
CA VAL A 166 0.80 3.11 -2.30
C VAL A 166 1.24 1.72 -1.89
N VAL A 167 0.32 0.96 -1.29
CA VAL A 167 0.64 -0.26 -0.56
C VAL A 167 -0.21 -1.42 -1.03
N ASP A 168 0.41 -2.60 -1.13
CA ASP A 168 -0.28 -3.87 -1.33
C ASP A 168 -0.24 -4.74 -0.07
N PRO A 169 -1.33 -4.84 0.69
CA PRO A 169 -1.44 -5.79 1.80
C PRO A 169 -1.92 -7.18 1.36
N GLY A 170 -2.46 -7.34 0.15
CA GLY A 170 -3.23 -8.52 -0.27
C GLY A 170 -2.48 -9.47 -1.21
N GLY A 171 -1.47 -8.96 -1.92
CA GLY A 171 -0.63 -9.75 -2.82
C GLY A 171 -1.20 -9.93 -4.23
N PRO A 172 -0.56 -10.77 -5.06
CA PRO A 172 -0.76 -10.81 -6.51
C PRO A 172 -2.15 -11.29 -6.95
N PHE A 173 -2.87 -11.98 -6.06
CA PHE A 173 -4.19 -12.54 -6.30
C PHE A 173 -5.35 -11.61 -5.94
N ASP A 174 -5.07 -10.51 -5.25
CA ASP A 174 -6.08 -9.53 -4.86
C ASP A 174 -6.33 -8.48 -5.96
N ARG A 175 -7.12 -7.46 -5.63
CA ARG A 175 -7.47 -6.33 -6.49
C ARG A 175 -7.37 -5.02 -5.74
N GLY A 176 -6.92 -4.00 -6.46
CA GLY A 176 -6.75 -2.66 -5.93
C GLY A 176 -5.50 -2.53 -5.07
N LEU A 177 -5.29 -1.32 -4.56
CA LEU A 177 -4.16 -0.95 -3.71
C LEU A 177 -4.67 0.06 -2.68
N VAL A 178 -4.00 0.08 -1.53
CA VAL A 178 -4.24 1.08 -0.49
C VAL A 178 -3.41 2.31 -0.79
N VAL A 179 -4.01 3.50 -0.66
CA VAL A 179 -3.30 4.77 -0.76
C VAL A 179 -3.35 5.47 0.59
N SER A 180 -2.24 6.02 1.04
CA SER A 180 -2.20 6.89 2.20
C SER A 180 -1.59 8.25 1.87
N ALA A 181 -2.03 9.25 2.63
CA ALA A 181 -1.57 10.64 2.58
C ALA A 181 -1.65 11.25 3.99
N PRO A 182 -1.06 12.43 4.24
CA PRO A 182 -1.26 13.16 5.49
C PRO A 182 -2.74 13.31 5.84
N ALA A 183 -3.08 13.21 7.13
CA ALA A 183 -4.45 13.24 7.64
C ALA A 183 -5.21 14.52 7.26
N ARG A 184 -4.50 15.64 7.10
CA ARG A 184 -5.06 16.90 6.55
C ARG A 184 -5.68 16.76 5.15
N TYR A 185 -5.35 15.70 4.40
CA TYR A 185 -5.92 15.39 3.10
C TYR A 185 -6.98 14.28 3.14
N ARG A 186 -7.49 13.87 4.32
CA ARG A 186 -8.44 12.76 4.47
C ARG A 186 -9.63 12.86 3.52
N GLU A 187 -10.29 14.01 3.49
CA GLU A 187 -11.45 14.26 2.61
C GLU A 187 -11.09 14.26 1.11
N ARG A 188 -9.80 14.44 0.79
CA ARG A 188 -9.28 14.48 -0.58
C ARG A 188 -8.56 13.22 -1.01
N LEU A 189 -8.51 12.19 -0.16
CA LEU A 189 -7.88 10.90 -0.50
C LEU A 189 -8.43 10.29 -1.80
N PRO A 190 -9.75 10.32 -2.10
CA PRO A 190 -10.25 9.82 -3.38
C PRO A 190 -9.68 10.58 -4.58
N GLU A 191 -9.58 11.91 -4.49
CA GLU A 191 -8.99 12.75 -5.54
C GLU A 191 -7.50 12.48 -5.72
N LEU A 192 -6.75 12.40 -4.61
CA LEU A 192 -5.31 12.11 -4.62
C LEU A 192 -5.04 10.73 -5.22
N ARG A 193 -5.82 9.71 -4.82
CA ARG A 193 -5.78 8.37 -5.39
C ARG A 193 -6.05 8.41 -6.90
N ALA A 194 -7.11 9.08 -7.34
CA ALA A 194 -7.39 9.22 -8.77
C ALA A 194 -6.22 9.89 -9.51
N ALA A 195 -5.62 10.94 -8.94
CA ALA A 195 -4.51 11.66 -9.55
C ALA A 195 -3.19 10.88 -9.61
N VAL A 196 -2.92 10.00 -8.65
CA VAL A 196 -1.77 9.09 -8.65
C VAL A 196 -1.93 8.01 -9.72
N PHE A 197 -3.13 7.45 -9.85
CA PHE A 197 -3.38 6.30 -10.72
C PHE A 197 -3.84 6.65 -12.12
N ALA A 198 -4.36 7.85 -12.38
CA ALA A 198 -4.82 8.26 -13.71
C ALA A 198 -3.78 8.00 -14.82
N PRO A 199 -2.48 8.35 -14.66
CA PRO A 199 -1.46 8.03 -15.66
C PRO A 199 -1.30 6.52 -15.88
N LEU A 200 -1.36 5.72 -14.80
CA LEU A 200 -1.24 4.26 -14.85
C LEU A 200 -2.44 3.59 -15.53
N LEU A 201 -3.62 4.21 -15.44
CA LEU A 201 -4.84 3.70 -16.07
C LEU A 201 -4.92 4.06 -17.56
N ARG A 202 -4.41 5.23 -17.95
CA ARG A 202 -4.36 5.69 -19.35
C ARG A 202 -3.42 4.86 -20.21
N THR A 203 -2.28 4.43 -19.66
CA THR A 203 -1.36 3.54 -20.37
C THR A 203 -1.60 2.08 -20.02
N ARG A 204 -1.45 1.18 -21.00
CA ARG A 204 -1.40 -0.27 -20.77
C ARG A 204 0.03 -0.79 -20.61
N ARG A 205 1.03 0.10 -20.60
CA ARG A 205 2.44 -0.27 -20.46
C ARG A 205 2.66 -1.02 -19.14
N ARG A 206 3.39 -2.12 -19.24
CA ARG A 206 3.81 -2.98 -18.14
C ARG A 206 5.31 -3.19 -18.28
N ALA A 207 6.01 -3.32 -17.16
CA ALA A 207 7.42 -3.69 -17.14
C ALA A 207 7.58 -4.99 -16.36
N PRO A 208 8.55 -5.85 -16.75
CA PRO A 208 8.85 -7.06 -16.01
C PRO A 208 9.24 -6.77 -14.56
N TYR A 209 8.81 -7.64 -13.64
CA TYR A 209 9.17 -7.60 -12.23
C TYR A 209 9.09 -9.00 -11.62
N VAL A 210 9.75 -9.20 -10.49
CA VAL A 210 9.56 -10.35 -9.61
C VAL A 210 9.62 -9.88 -8.17
N ASP A 211 8.70 -10.36 -7.35
CA ASP A 211 8.64 -10.11 -5.92
C ASP A 211 8.48 -11.45 -5.19
N TYR A 212 8.87 -11.47 -3.91
CA TYR A 212 8.38 -12.50 -3.00
C TYR A 212 6.98 -12.13 -2.55
N TYR A 213 6.12 -13.14 -2.41
CA TYR A 213 4.79 -13.03 -1.84
C TYR A 213 4.67 -14.10 -0.76
N TYR A 214 4.24 -13.70 0.43
CA TYR A 214 3.86 -14.64 1.47
C TYR A 214 2.35 -14.82 1.44
N ASP A 215 1.89 -16.06 1.25
CA ASP A 215 0.48 -16.40 1.46
C ASP A 215 0.27 -16.86 2.90
N PRO A 216 -0.38 -16.02 3.71
CA PRO A 216 -0.62 -16.31 5.12
C PRO A 216 -1.78 -17.27 5.37
N ALA A 217 -2.61 -17.59 4.37
CA ALA A 217 -3.65 -18.60 4.52
C ALA A 217 -3.07 -20.02 4.41
N THR A 218 -2.01 -20.18 3.61
CA THR A 218 -1.32 -21.46 3.38
C THR A 218 0.09 -21.50 3.97
N GLU A 219 0.49 -20.43 4.66
CA GLU A 219 1.84 -20.21 5.21
C GLU A 219 2.96 -20.47 4.19
N THR A 220 2.69 -20.18 2.92
CA THR A 220 3.57 -20.56 1.81
C THR A 220 4.21 -19.33 1.19
N TRP A 221 5.51 -19.42 0.90
CA TRP A 221 6.22 -18.41 0.12
C TRP A 221 6.10 -18.69 -1.37
N TYR A 222 5.97 -17.61 -2.14
CA TYR A 222 5.94 -17.66 -3.59
C TYR A 222 6.88 -16.63 -4.19
N ARG A 223 7.40 -16.93 -5.38
CA ARG A 223 7.92 -15.93 -6.31
C ARG A 223 6.82 -15.61 -7.31
N THR A 224 6.40 -14.35 -7.34
CA THR A 224 5.36 -13.86 -8.24
C THR A 224 5.89 -12.73 -9.10
N GLY A 225 5.35 -12.56 -10.30
CA GLY A 225 5.87 -11.54 -11.19
C GLY A 225 5.23 -11.47 -12.56
N PHE A 226 5.85 -10.66 -13.40
CA PHE A 226 5.56 -10.52 -14.83
C PHE A 226 6.90 -10.63 -15.58
N ASP A 227 7.02 -11.55 -16.52
CA ASP A 227 8.27 -11.78 -17.27
C ASP A 227 8.40 -10.88 -18.52
N GLY A 228 7.34 -10.15 -18.86
CA GLY A 228 7.24 -9.36 -20.10
C GLY A 228 6.07 -9.82 -20.97
N GLU A 229 5.65 -11.07 -20.81
CA GLU A 229 4.58 -11.69 -21.59
C GLU A 229 3.43 -12.16 -20.69
N ARG A 230 3.77 -12.91 -19.64
CA ARG A 230 2.82 -13.56 -18.73
C ARG A 230 3.10 -13.26 -17.27
N PHE A 231 2.02 -13.32 -16.49
CA PHE A 231 2.13 -13.29 -15.04
C PHE A 231 2.40 -14.71 -14.54
N PHE A 232 3.33 -14.85 -13.59
CA PHE A 232 3.66 -16.14 -12.99
C PHE A 232 3.53 -16.06 -11.48
N THR A 233 3.30 -17.21 -10.86
CA THR A 233 3.42 -17.41 -9.41
C THR A 233 3.83 -18.84 -9.19
N VAL A 234 4.99 -19.03 -8.57
CA VAL A 234 5.58 -20.34 -8.32
C VAL A 234 5.95 -20.43 -6.83
N PRO A 235 5.79 -21.60 -6.19
CA PRO A 235 6.26 -21.79 -4.82
C PRO A 235 7.75 -21.43 -4.71
N ALA A 236 8.13 -20.89 -3.56
CA ALA A 236 9.51 -20.56 -3.22
C ALA A 236 9.84 -21.23 -1.89
N ASP A 237 11.04 -21.76 -1.77
CA ASP A 237 11.53 -22.25 -0.49
C ASP A 237 11.71 -21.05 0.45
N ARG A 238 11.24 -21.19 1.70
CA ARG A 238 11.45 -20.18 2.75
C ARG A 238 12.94 -19.83 2.90
N ARG A 239 13.85 -20.79 2.69
CA ARG A 239 15.31 -20.61 2.79
C ARG A 239 15.86 -19.66 1.72
N ASP A 240 15.18 -19.52 0.59
CA ASP A 240 15.55 -18.56 -0.46
C ASP A 240 15.14 -17.12 -0.12
N VAL A 241 14.20 -16.94 0.82
CA VAL A 241 13.68 -15.64 1.24
C VAL A 241 14.58 -15.05 2.32
N VAL A 242 15.59 -14.31 1.90
CA VAL A 242 16.56 -13.66 2.78
C VAL A 242 16.16 -12.19 2.99
N PRO A 243 16.09 -11.70 4.25
CA PRO A 243 15.84 -10.29 4.54
C PRO A 243 16.78 -9.36 3.77
N GLY A 244 16.23 -8.28 3.20
CA GLY A 244 16.93 -7.31 2.34
C GLY A 244 17.33 -7.84 0.95
N ARG A 245 17.10 -9.12 0.64
CA ARG A 245 17.46 -9.69 -0.67
C ARG A 245 16.23 -9.88 -1.55
N ARG A 246 16.04 -8.95 -2.48
CA ARG A 246 14.97 -9.02 -3.48
C ARG A 246 15.24 -10.13 -4.52
N PRO A 247 14.20 -10.81 -5.02
CA PRO A 247 14.38 -11.80 -6.07
C PRO A 247 14.73 -11.11 -7.39
N THR A 248 15.41 -11.82 -8.29
CA THR A 248 15.70 -11.35 -9.64
C THR A 248 15.01 -12.23 -10.67
N LEU A 249 14.61 -11.61 -11.79
CA LEU A 249 14.16 -12.36 -12.96
C LEU A 249 15.41 -13.07 -13.51
N ARG A 250 15.37 -14.41 -13.60
CA ARG A 250 16.42 -15.12 -14.35
C ARG A 250 16.28 -14.67 -15.79
N ARG A 251 17.25 -13.91 -16.30
CA ARG A 251 17.41 -13.75 -17.75
C ARG A 251 17.68 -15.16 -18.29
N GLY A 252 16.90 -15.61 -19.25
CA GLY A 252 17.20 -16.85 -19.96
C GLY A 252 18.65 -16.78 -20.41
N ARG A 253 19.46 -17.78 -20.02
CA ARG A 253 20.71 -18.05 -20.69
C ARG A 253 20.29 -18.36 -22.13
N GLY A 254 20.65 -17.51 -23.08
CA GLY A 254 20.62 -17.94 -24.48
C GLY A 254 21.50 -19.19 -24.54
N GLU A 255 20.92 -20.29 -24.99
CA GLU A 255 21.69 -21.39 -25.55
C GLU A 255 22.42 -20.82 -26.76
N ALA A 256 23.63 -20.29 -26.54
CA ALA A 256 24.66 -20.28 -27.55
C ALA A 256 25.36 -21.63 -27.40
N GLY A 257 24.97 -22.58 -28.25
CA GLY A 257 25.68 -23.84 -28.40
C GLY A 257 27.08 -23.61 -28.98
N PRO A 258 28.02 -24.55 -28.76
CA PRO A 258 29.05 -24.81 -29.76
C PRO A 258 28.47 -25.47 -31.02
#